data_AF-A0A2A2LPU4-F1
#
_entry.id   AF-A0A2A2LPU4-F1
#
_cell.length_a   1.000
_cell.length_b   1.000
_cell.length_c   1.000
_cell.angle_alpha   90.00
_cell.angle_beta   90.00
_cell.angle_gamma   90.00
#
_symmetry.space_group_name_H-M   'P 1'
#
loop_
_entity.id
_entity.type
_entity.pdbx_description
1 polymer ?
#
loop_
_entity_poly.entity_id
_entity_poly.type
_entity_poly.pdbx_seq_one_letter_code
_entity_poly.pdbx_strand_id
1 'polypeptide(L)'
;MPQEKPTLAMEIFPPFAEFIEFGGASKHTLTNTGGSRMVFKVKCSNNAIFKVAPVYALLDPGASTELQILRQESPSKRDKLVFMFKEAKKGEKDPKKAFAGEGQTGKAVLPMITRDVEVIEIDSSHRPSSHS
;
A
#
# COMPACT_ATOMS: atom_id res chain seq x y z
N MET A 1 31.47 -1.90 -14.19
CA MET A 1 31.13 -0.46 -14.24
C MET A 1 30.16 -0.19 -13.11
N PRO A 2 30.32 0.86 -12.29
CA PRO A 2 29.28 1.24 -11.34
C PRO A 2 28.02 1.62 -12.13
N GLN A 3 26.89 0.99 -11.81
CA GLN A 3 25.61 1.35 -12.43
C GLN A 3 25.17 2.68 -11.83
N GLU A 4 24.98 3.70 -12.66
CA GLU A 4 24.53 5.02 -12.19
C GLU A 4 23.12 4.90 -11.60
N LYS A 5 22.96 5.35 -10.35
CA LYS A 5 21.71 5.22 -9.59
C LYS A 5 20.62 6.08 -10.26
N PRO A 6 19.42 5.55 -10.54
CA PRO A 6 18.35 6.34 -11.13
C PRO A 6 18.01 7.57 -10.29
N THR A 7 17.66 8.70 -10.91
CA THR A 7 17.26 9.92 -10.20
C THR A 7 16.06 9.68 -9.29
N LEU A 8 15.02 9.02 -9.81
CA LEU A 8 13.81 8.67 -9.08
C LEU A 8 13.58 7.16 -9.12
N ALA A 9 13.63 6.51 -7.96
CA ALA A 9 13.28 5.11 -7.79
C ALA A 9 12.66 4.90 -6.41
N MET A 10 11.54 4.18 -6.37
CA MET A 10 10.85 3.81 -5.14
C MET A 10 10.73 2.30 -5.08
N GLU A 11 11.14 1.74 -3.94
CA GLU A 11 10.92 0.35 -3.59
C GLU A 11 9.79 0.24 -2.57
N ILE A 12 8.98 -0.81 -2.68
CA ILE A 12 7.83 -1.08 -1.82
C ILE A 12 7.95 -2.51 -1.31
N PHE A 13 8.00 -2.69 0.00
CA PHE A 13 8.13 -4.01 0.62
C PHE A 13 7.18 -4.19 1.82
N PRO A 14 6.37 -5.25 1.89
CA PRO A 14 6.15 -6.28 0.86
C PRO A 14 5.57 -5.72 -0.45
N PRO A 15 5.75 -6.40 -1.61
CA PRO A 15 5.36 -5.86 -2.92
C PRO A 15 3.88 -6.05 -3.27
N PHE A 16 3.08 -6.66 -2.39
CA PHE A 16 1.62 -6.77 -2.49
C PHE A 16 1.02 -6.81 -1.08
N ALA A 17 -0.25 -6.40 -0.96
CA ALA A 17 -1.02 -6.53 0.27
C ALA A 17 -2.04 -7.66 0.13
N GLU A 18 -2.24 -8.45 1.18
CA GLU A 18 -3.26 -9.49 1.24
C GLU A 18 -4.25 -9.22 2.36
N PHE A 19 -5.52 -9.48 2.09
CA PHE A 19 -6.62 -9.37 3.03
C PHE A 19 -7.59 -10.54 2.89
N ILE A 20 -8.50 -10.68 3.84
CA ILE A 20 -9.65 -11.59 3.78
C ILE A 20 -10.95 -10.78 3.81
N GLU A 21 -12.07 -11.33 3.35
CA GLU A 21 -13.37 -10.62 3.24
C GLU A 21 -13.80 -9.86 4.51
N PHE A 22 -13.47 -10.36 5.70
CA PHE A 22 -13.72 -9.71 7.01
C PHE A 22 -12.84 -8.47 7.30
N GLY A 23 -12.01 -8.05 6.34
CA GLY A 23 -11.14 -6.88 6.44
C GLY A 23 -9.69 -7.24 6.80
N GLY A 24 -8.99 -6.28 7.43
CA GLY A 24 -7.64 -6.49 7.93
C GLY A 24 -6.74 -5.26 7.81
N ALA A 25 -5.46 -5.45 8.14
CA ALA A 25 -4.45 -4.41 8.07
C ALA A 25 -3.18 -4.93 7.39
N SER A 26 -2.53 -4.09 6.58
CA SER A 26 -1.23 -4.36 5.98
C SER A 26 -0.28 -3.19 6.22
N LYS A 27 1.00 -3.51 6.39
CA LYS A 27 2.09 -2.54 6.54
C LYS A 27 3.12 -2.74 5.44
N HIS A 28 3.59 -1.65 4.86
CA HIS A 28 4.64 -1.64 3.85
C HIS A 28 5.70 -0.60 4.17
N THR A 29 6.94 -0.90 3.86
CA THR A 29 8.04 0.05 3.85
C THR A 29 8.18 0.62 2.44
N LEU A 30 8.13 1.96 2.33
CA LEU A 30 8.39 2.68 1.10
C LEU A 30 9.79 3.29 1.19
N THR A 31 10.70 2.91 0.30
CA THR A 31 12.10 3.36 0.33
C THR A 31 12.43 4.16 -0.92
N ASN A 32 13.04 5.33 -0.75
CA ASN A 32 13.63 6.08 -1.86
C ASN A 32 14.98 5.46 -2.24
N THR A 33 14.98 4.58 -3.23
CA THR A 33 16.17 3.95 -3.80
C THR A 33 16.76 4.77 -4.96
N GLY A 34 16.31 6.01 -5.16
CA GLY A 34 16.83 6.96 -6.14
C GLY A 34 17.93 7.88 -5.61
N GLY A 35 18.48 8.70 -6.51
CA GLY A 35 19.53 9.69 -6.20
C GLY A 35 19.02 11.03 -5.69
N SER A 36 17.77 11.40 -5.99
CA SER A 36 17.18 12.69 -5.60
C SER A 36 16.16 12.56 -4.47
N ARG A 37 16.00 13.62 -3.67
CA ARG A 37 14.88 13.74 -2.72
C ARG A 37 13.58 13.71 -3.52
N MET A 38 12.62 12.91 -3.07
CA MET A 38 11.34 12.78 -3.74
C MET A 38 10.17 13.16 -2.85
N VAL A 39 9.06 13.50 -3.49
CA VAL A 39 7.73 13.55 -2.90
C VAL A 39 6.87 12.48 -3.56
N PHE A 40 6.08 11.75 -2.78
CA PHE A 40 5.08 10.84 -3.32
C PHE A 40 3.65 11.21 -2.94
N LYS A 41 2.71 10.74 -3.76
CA LYS A 41 1.27 10.71 -3.53
C LYS A 41 0.76 9.29 -3.74
N VAL A 42 -0.03 8.79 -2.80
CA VAL A 42 -0.74 7.52 -2.94
C VAL A 42 -2.14 7.76 -3.51
N LYS A 43 -2.52 6.97 -4.51
CA LYS A 43 -3.89 6.88 -5.04
C LYS A 43 -4.41 5.47 -4.78
N CYS A 44 -5.57 5.34 -4.16
CA CYS A 44 -6.24 4.07 -3.96
C CYS A 44 -7.36 3.87 -4.99
N SER A 45 -7.53 2.65 -5.49
CA SER A 45 -8.64 2.29 -6.40
C SER A 45 -10.01 2.38 -5.72
N ASN A 46 -10.08 2.20 -4.40
CA ASN A 46 -11.34 2.16 -3.66
C ASN A 46 -11.20 2.76 -2.24
N ASN A 47 -11.40 4.07 -2.14
CA ASN A 47 -11.32 4.79 -0.85
C ASN A 47 -12.53 4.56 0.07
N ALA A 48 -13.57 3.85 -0.40
CA ALA A 48 -14.75 3.56 0.41
C ALA A 48 -14.43 2.51 1.48
N ILE A 49 -13.66 1.47 1.12
CA ILE A 49 -13.35 0.34 2.00
C ILE A 49 -11.89 0.35 2.50
N PHE A 50 -10.99 1.09 1.84
CA PHE A 50 -9.60 1.19 2.26
C PHE A 50 -9.29 2.56 2.89
N LYS A 51 -8.58 2.53 4.02
CA LYS A 51 -7.91 3.69 4.62
C LYS A 51 -6.40 3.52 4.47
N VAL A 52 -5.74 4.55 3.99
CA VAL A 52 -4.31 4.52 3.66
C VAL A 52 -3.61 5.72 4.29
N ALA A 53 -2.51 5.49 4.99
CA ALA A 53 -1.69 6.54 5.58
C ALA A 53 -0.19 6.19 5.51
N PRO A 54 0.70 7.13 5.15
CA PRO A 54 0.41 8.50 4.70
C PRO A 54 -0.07 8.54 3.22
N VAL A 55 -0.84 9.57 2.86
CA VAL A 55 -1.22 9.82 1.45
C VAL A 55 -0.14 10.60 0.70
N TYR A 56 0.61 11.46 1.41
CA TYR A 56 1.77 12.17 0.86
C TYR A 56 2.92 12.13 1.86
N ALA A 57 4.14 11.99 1.38
CA ALA A 57 5.34 12.23 2.17
C ALA A 57 6.53 12.63 1.30
N LEU A 58 7.53 13.21 1.96
CA LEU A 58 8.84 13.52 1.40
C LEU A 58 9.83 12.46 1.87
N LEU A 59 10.69 11.98 0.96
CA LEU A 59 11.74 11.02 1.26
C LEU A 59 13.06 11.50 0.67
N ASP A 60 14.04 11.76 1.53
CA ASP A 60 15.42 11.95 1.10
C ASP A 60 16.01 10.64 0.52
N PRO A 61 17.08 10.69 -0.30
CA PRO A 61 17.70 9.48 -0.83
C PRO A 61 18.09 8.49 0.26
N GLY A 62 17.67 7.22 0.11
CA GLY A 62 17.91 6.16 1.09
C GLY A 62 16.97 6.17 2.30
N ALA A 63 16.12 7.18 2.46
CA ALA A 63 15.14 7.22 3.53
C ALA A 63 13.93 6.32 3.23
N SER A 64 13.32 5.83 4.31
CA SER A 64 12.12 5.00 4.26
C SER A 64 10.98 5.57 5.12
N THR A 65 9.75 5.20 4.80
CA THR A 65 8.56 5.47 5.63
C THR A 65 7.62 4.28 5.64
N GLU A 66 6.89 4.10 6.74
CA GLU A 66 5.85 3.07 6.85
C GLU A 66 4.55 3.56 6.22
N LEU A 67 3.94 2.71 5.40
CA LEU A 67 2.60 2.83 4.86
C LEU A 67 1.69 1.84 5.56
N GLN A 68 0.60 2.33 6.12
CA GLN A 68 -0.47 1.53 6.72
C GLN A 68 -1.68 1.51 5.79
N ILE A 69 -2.23 0.31 5.59
CA ILE A 69 -3.44 0.06 4.82
C ILE A 69 -4.42 -0.67 5.72
N LEU A 70 -5.60 -0.12 5.93
CA LEU A 70 -6.71 -0.75 6.64
C LEU A 70 -7.81 -1.05 5.64
N ARG A 71 -8.33 -2.28 5.67
CA ARG A 71 -9.45 -2.75 4.86
C ARG A 71 -10.65 -3.01 5.75
N GLN A 72 -11.79 -2.43 5.40
CA GLN A 72 -13.09 -2.77 5.98
C GLN A 72 -13.66 -4.03 5.34
N GLU A 73 -14.56 -4.70 6.06
CA GLU A 73 -15.28 -5.86 5.54
C GLU A 73 -16.00 -5.52 4.23
N SER A 74 -15.74 -6.32 3.18
CA SER A 74 -16.39 -6.18 1.89
C SER A 74 -16.21 -7.44 1.05
N PRO A 75 -17.06 -7.67 0.03
CA PRO A 75 -16.81 -8.69 -0.97
C PRO A 75 -15.45 -8.54 -1.64
N SER A 76 -14.86 -9.65 -2.06
CA SER A 76 -13.58 -9.67 -2.77
C SER A 76 -13.60 -8.90 -4.09
N LYS A 77 -12.62 -8.01 -4.26
CA LYS A 77 -12.35 -7.27 -5.51
C LYS A 77 -10.84 -7.17 -5.74
N ARG A 78 -10.45 -6.99 -7.00
CA ARG A 78 -9.06 -6.66 -7.37
C ARG A 78 -8.83 -5.17 -7.21
N ASP A 79 -8.13 -4.81 -6.15
CA ASP A 79 -7.78 -3.42 -5.83
C ASP A 79 -6.27 -3.17 -5.95
N LYS A 80 -5.88 -1.89 -5.96
CA LYS A 80 -4.48 -1.47 -6.03
C LYS A 80 -4.25 -0.11 -5.41
N LEU A 81 -3.03 0.10 -4.91
CA LEU A 81 -2.49 1.44 -4.69
C LEU A 81 -1.54 1.82 -5.82
N VAL A 82 -1.62 3.06 -6.27
CA VAL A 82 -0.69 3.66 -7.23
C VAL A 82 0.07 4.77 -6.53
N PHE A 83 1.38 4.61 -6.44
CA PHE A 83 2.32 5.60 -5.92
C PHE A 83 2.79 6.43 -7.09
N MET A 84 2.51 7.73 -7.06
CA MET A 84 3.07 8.69 -7.99
C MET A 84 4.15 9.45 -7.25
N PHE A 85 5.34 9.59 -7.82
CA PHE A 85 6.43 10.30 -7.17
C PHE A 85 7.18 11.20 -8.14
N LYS A 86 7.67 12.31 -7.61
CA LYS A 86 8.40 13.36 -8.34
C LYS A 86 9.62 13.77 -7.54
N GLU A 87 10.58 14.37 -8.20
CA GLU A 87 11.67 15.07 -7.50
C GLU A 87 11.11 16.25 -6.69
N ALA A 88 11.63 16.43 -5.48
CA ALA A 88 11.21 17.49 -4.57
C ALA A 88 12.33 18.52 -4.42
N LYS A 89 11.96 19.81 -4.42
CA LYS A 89 12.90 20.92 -4.20
C LYS A 89 13.53 20.82 -2.81
N LYS A 90 14.82 21.13 -2.72
CA LYS A 90 15.55 21.21 -1.46
C LYS A 90 14.90 22.24 -0.54
N GLY A 91 14.57 21.83 0.69
CA GLY A 91 13.99 22.71 1.72
C GLY A 91 12.46 22.80 1.75
N GLU A 92 11.74 22.23 0.77
CA GLU A 92 10.29 22.12 0.86
C GLU A 92 9.90 21.12 1.97
N LYS A 93 8.96 21.54 2.81
CA LYS A 93 8.51 20.79 4.00
C LYS A 93 7.07 20.32 3.88
N ASP A 94 6.26 20.92 3.01
CA ASP A 94 4.89 20.51 2.76
C ASP A 94 4.84 19.50 1.59
N PRO A 95 4.50 18.22 1.84
CA PRO A 95 4.46 17.21 0.79
C PRO A 95 3.36 17.45 -0.25
N LYS A 96 2.22 18.04 0.14
CA LYS A 96 1.12 18.29 -0.81
C LYS A 96 1.51 19.39 -1.79
N LYS A 97 2.09 20.47 -1.29
CA LYS A 97 2.63 21.58 -2.08
C LYS A 97 3.77 21.12 -2.97
N ALA A 98 4.71 20.32 -2.44
CA ALA A 98 5.79 19.74 -3.23
C ALA A 98 5.25 18.93 -4.42
N PHE A 99 4.24 18.09 -4.21
CA PHE A 99 3.69 17.23 -5.27
C PHE A 99 2.90 17.99 -6.34
N ALA A 100 2.31 19.13 -5.97
CA ALA A 100 1.59 20.01 -6.89
C ALA A 100 2.52 20.70 -7.91
N GLY A 101 3.83 20.76 -7.64
CA GLY A 101 4.81 21.30 -8.58
C GLY A 101 4.90 20.49 -9.88
N GLU A 102 5.37 21.15 -10.94
CA GLU A 102 5.69 20.52 -12.22
C GLU A 102 6.94 19.64 -12.11
N GLY A 103 7.03 18.63 -12.96
CA GLY A 103 8.18 17.73 -13.00
C GLY A 103 7.84 16.32 -13.51
N GLN A 104 8.87 15.57 -13.88
CA GLN A 104 8.73 14.18 -14.29
C GLN A 104 8.11 13.35 -13.16
N THR A 105 7.13 12.53 -13.51
CA THR A 105 6.40 11.70 -12.55
C THR A 105 6.72 10.23 -12.77
N GLY A 106 7.38 9.61 -11.79
CA GLY A 106 7.51 8.17 -11.67
C GLY A 106 6.26 7.52 -11.09
N LYS A 107 6.11 6.21 -11.30
CA LYS A 107 4.98 5.42 -10.82
C LYS A 107 5.43 4.07 -10.28
N ALA A 108 4.79 3.63 -9.19
CA ALA A 108 4.84 2.25 -8.70
C ALA A 108 3.43 1.79 -8.34
N VAL A 109 3.18 0.48 -8.37
CA VAL A 109 1.86 -0.11 -8.10
C VAL A 109 2.02 -1.19 -7.03
N LEU A 110 1.16 -1.15 -6.02
CA LEU A 110 1.01 -2.20 -5.02
C LEU A 110 -0.35 -2.89 -5.24
N PRO A 111 -0.36 -4.14 -5.73
CA PRO A 111 -1.58 -4.94 -5.81
C PRO A 111 -2.16 -5.19 -4.41
N MET A 112 -3.48 -5.12 -4.28
CA MET A 112 -4.21 -5.50 -3.06
C MET A 112 -5.11 -6.68 -3.39
N ILE A 113 -4.79 -7.83 -2.81
CA ILE A 113 -5.44 -9.12 -3.06
C ILE A 113 -6.37 -9.39 -1.88
N THR A 114 -7.60 -9.78 -2.17
CA THR A 114 -8.52 -10.32 -1.17
C THR A 114 -8.73 -11.79 -1.44
N ARG A 115 -8.65 -12.62 -0.38
CA ARG A 115 -8.99 -14.04 -0.43
C ARG A 115 -10.39 -14.25 0.15
N ASP A 116 -11.16 -15.10 -0.52
CA ASP A 116 -12.46 -15.56 -0.03
C ASP A 116 -12.24 -16.50 1.14
N VAL A 117 -13.08 -16.38 2.18
CA VAL A 117 -13.05 -17.30 3.31
C VAL A 117 -14.21 -18.27 3.16
N GLU A 118 -13.92 -19.53 2.81
CA GLU A 118 -14.91 -20.59 2.85
C GLU A 118 -15.27 -20.87 4.31
N VAL A 119 -16.48 -20.51 4.71
CA VAL A 119 -17.02 -20.86 6.03
C VAL A 119 -17.39 -22.33 5.98
N ILE A 120 -16.59 -23.18 6.61
CA ILE A 120 -16.97 -24.59 6.83
C ILE A 120 -18.03 -24.60 7.94
N GLU A 121 -19.30 -24.77 7.57
CA GLU A 121 -20.36 -25.05 8.53
C GLU A 121 -20.08 -26.41 9.16
N ILE A 122 -19.60 -26.41 10.41
CA ILE A 122 -19.49 -27.63 11.20
C ILE A 122 -20.91 -28.00 11.62
N ASP A 123 -21.52 -28.94 10.89
CA ASP A 123 -22.83 -29.48 11.25
C ASP A 123 -22.76 -30.14 12.64
N SER A 124 -23.33 -29.46 13.64
CA SER A 124 -23.42 -29.92 15.02
C SER A 124 -24.56 -30.94 15.26
N SER A 125 -25.12 -31.58 14.23
CA SER A 125 -26.31 -32.44 14.34
C SER A 125 -26.08 -33.91 14.78
N HIS A 126 -24.89 -34.32 15.23
CA HIS A 126 -24.71 -35.64 15.85
C HIS A 126 -24.72 -35.57 17.38
N ARG A 127 -25.93 -35.54 17.97
CA ARG A 127 -26.14 -35.89 19.37
C ARG A 127 -26.31 -37.41 19.46
N PRO A 128 -25.42 -38.17 20.11
CA PRO A 128 -25.64 -39.61 20.28
C PRO A 128 -26.91 -39.81 21.13
N SER A 129 -27.89 -40.52 20.59
CA SER A 129 -29.08 -40.93 21.32
C SER A 129 -28.69 -41.97 22.36
N SER A 130 -28.75 -41.58 23.64
CA SER A 130 -28.62 -42.51 24.76
C SER A 130 -29.74 -43.55 24.67
N HIS A 131 -29.40 -44.78 24.30
CA HIS A 131 -30.28 -45.93 24.50
C HIS A 131 -30.07 -46.47 25.92
N SER A 132 -31.19 -46.55 26.62
CA SER A 132 -31.43 -47.16 27.93
C SER A 132 -31.14 -48.65 27.97
#